data_AF-A0A087SEI9-F1
#
_entry.id   AF-A0A087SEI9-F1
#
_cell.length_a   1.000
_cell.length_b   1.000
_cell.length_c   1.000
_cell.angle_alpha   90.00
_cell.angle_beta   90.00
_cell.angle_gamma   90.00
#
_symmetry.space_group_name_H-M   'P 1'
#
loop_
_entity.id
_entity.type
_entity.pdbx_description
1 polymer ?
#
loop_
_entity_poly.entity_id
_entity_poly.type
_entity_poly.pdbx_seq_one_letter_code
_entity_poly.pdbx_strand_id
1 'polypeptide(L)'
;MDVGSAVLDVAALRQLTNPADIPRLLSAALVRERAIDTELEGMLGRREAIQAEMLEMTASTSEALQMLAVEAEALEESTAGSANLAQRVSSQVRALDATQTRVQGALSHIAGLLGRAAAVEGVARALAREDYEAAVHCVDEYLTLEEQTLAALGASGASPTAVAGSKAGGAGVAPPAEHGVGSVACLAGVSAEQAAAFAQHRRSVEEAVSACLTAAVAAGDHAAVLRFAALHPPLRQAQRGLDALLRHLAGMISSRAAADHDALVGAVEGTQPDYVGALTNLFKDVASAVDEHLDLFINSFGLDLATTAVLTLHGEVDLHGSRILQRYADHRRLARLAGQASIRGGGFAAAVRELLSHYISLEEYYMEESVAKALAISGAGPGDLTSSAVDDVFFVLSKAGERALGTGRAPSAVAVLNGLHGALTSRFCAAVAAGHAAKLRARLEGAAAARFRAASDRDRVLQVLADLGKSVVMRVLDGVLARLEAAVAARRFSQLGGLALERDLRLLAGRASELAGRSVRDRFARLAAVALLLGLESVAEAADLWAEPGGGLALRLSEGEVRAVLAQRREWSQDEISRLRLA
;
A
#
# COMPACT_ATOMS: atom_id res chain seq x y z
N MET A 1 28.99 65.88 64.16
CA MET A 1 29.40 67.26 63.83
C MET A 1 30.11 67.19 62.49
N ASP A 2 29.34 67.32 61.40
CA ASP A 2 29.85 67.40 60.05
C ASP A 2 30.41 68.81 59.80
N VAL A 3 31.73 68.94 59.74
CA VAL A 3 32.42 70.18 59.33
C VAL A 3 33.05 69.99 57.92
N GLY A 4 32.65 68.93 57.20
CA GLY A 4 33.40 68.43 56.03
C GLY A 4 32.85 68.75 54.63
N SER A 5 31.76 69.51 54.45
CA SER A 5 31.18 69.73 53.11
C SER A 5 30.74 71.17 52.79
N ALA A 6 31.22 72.16 53.53
CA ALA A 6 31.15 73.53 53.04
C ALA A 6 32.19 73.68 51.91
N VAL A 7 31.77 73.40 50.67
CA VAL A 7 32.41 73.99 49.50
C VAL A 7 32.40 75.49 49.76
N LEU A 8 33.58 76.09 49.89
CA LEU A 8 33.74 77.53 50.01
C LEU A 8 33.28 78.16 48.70
N ASP A 9 31.97 78.35 48.60
CA ASP A 9 31.37 78.98 47.44
C ASP A 9 31.80 80.45 47.43
N VAL A 10 32.36 80.91 46.31
CA VAL A 10 32.86 82.28 46.15
C VAL A 10 31.73 83.28 46.34
N ALA A 11 30.48 82.87 46.10
CA ALA A 11 29.29 83.65 46.40
C ALA A 11 29.04 83.82 47.92
N ALA A 12 29.32 82.81 48.74
CA ALA A 12 29.17 82.86 50.19
C ALA A 12 30.23 83.76 50.85
N LEU A 13 31.46 83.80 50.30
CA LEU A 13 32.52 84.70 50.75
C LEU A 13 32.16 86.19 50.59
N ARG A 14 31.33 86.54 49.58
CA ARG A 14 30.90 87.92 49.31
C ARG A 14 29.79 88.41 50.25
N GLN A 15 29.13 87.53 51.00
CA GLN A 15 28.03 87.86 51.92
C GLN A 15 28.48 87.98 53.39
N LEU A 16 29.77 87.77 53.67
CA LEU A 16 30.33 87.83 55.02
C LEU A 16 30.45 89.28 55.50
N THR A 17 29.61 89.68 56.45
CA THR A 17 29.64 91.01 57.08
C THR A 17 30.38 91.04 58.43
N ASN A 18 30.83 89.89 58.95
CA ASN A 18 31.51 89.78 60.24
C ASN A 18 32.98 89.33 60.08
N PRO A 19 33.97 90.10 60.55
CA PRO A 19 35.40 89.77 60.39
C PRO A 19 35.85 88.53 61.17
N ALA A 20 35.07 88.07 62.15
CA ALA A 20 35.40 86.87 62.94
C ALA A 20 35.19 85.55 62.19
N ASP A 21 34.42 85.55 61.10
CA ASP A 21 34.08 84.33 60.35
C ASP A 21 35.17 83.93 59.33
N ILE A 22 36.02 84.88 58.92
CA ILE A 22 37.14 84.66 57.98
C ILE A 22 38.17 83.65 58.51
N PRO A 23 38.74 83.78 59.73
CA PRO A 23 39.72 82.81 60.23
C PRO A 23 39.12 81.42 60.49
N ARG A 24 37.80 81.32 60.78
CA ARG A 24 37.10 80.03 60.90
C ARG A 24 36.98 79.32 59.55
N LEU A 25 36.63 80.06 58.50
CA LEU A 25 36.57 79.51 57.15
C LEU A 25 37.95 79.15 56.59
N LEU A 26 38.99 79.95 56.88
CA LEU A 26 40.36 79.64 56.49
C LEU A 26 40.90 78.38 57.20
N SER A 27 40.66 78.24 58.51
CA SER A 27 41.05 77.03 59.24
C SER A 27 40.29 75.79 58.74
N ALA A 28 39.00 75.94 58.40
CA ALA A 28 38.24 74.87 57.76
C ALA A 28 38.80 74.49 56.37
N ALA A 29 39.21 75.47 55.56
CA ALA A 29 39.85 75.24 54.27
C ALA A 29 41.20 74.52 54.39
N LEU A 30 42.06 74.96 55.31
CA LEU A 30 43.37 74.36 55.55
C LEU A 30 43.26 72.92 56.10
N VAL A 31 42.26 72.64 56.93
CA VAL A 31 41.98 71.27 57.38
C VAL A 31 41.54 70.39 56.21
N ARG A 32 40.74 70.92 55.28
CA ARG A 32 40.31 70.20 54.09
C ARG A 32 41.46 69.97 53.10
N GLU A 33 42.34 70.96 52.90
CA GLU A 33 43.54 70.84 52.07
C GLU A 33 44.42 69.70 52.59
N ARG A 34 44.73 69.68 53.89
CA ARG A 34 45.50 68.59 54.50
C ARG A 34 44.82 67.23 54.40
N ALA A 35 43.49 67.19 54.51
CA ALA A 35 42.74 65.95 54.33
C ALA A 35 42.88 65.42 52.90
N ILE A 36 42.77 66.30 51.90
CA ILE A 36 42.98 65.95 50.49
C ILE A 36 44.41 65.49 50.26
N ASP A 37 45.42 66.17 50.82
CA ASP A 37 46.83 65.78 50.68
C ASP A 37 47.08 64.37 51.23
N THR A 38 46.54 64.04 52.41
CA THR A 38 46.67 62.69 52.98
C THR A 38 45.95 61.62 52.16
N GLU A 39 44.81 61.96 51.55
CA GLU A 39 44.10 61.06 50.63
C GLU A 39 44.90 60.84 49.34
N LEU A 40 45.51 61.90 48.80
CA LEU A 40 46.37 61.85 47.62
C LEU A 40 47.64 61.04 47.87
N GLU A 41 48.31 61.22 49.01
CA GLU A 41 49.45 60.40 49.43
C GLU A 41 49.05 58.92 49.57
N GLY A 42 47.87 58.65 50.14
CA GLY A 42 47.31 57.30 50.22
C GLY A 42 47.05 56.67 48.86
N MET A 43 46.53 57.42 47.89
CA MET A 43 46.33 56.92 46.52
C MET A 43 47.65 56.74 45.76
N LEU A 44 48.61 57.65 45.94
CA LEU A 44 49.94 57.57 45.31
C LEU A 44 50.73 56.38 45.84
N GLY A 45 50.67 56.09 47.14
CA GLY A 45 51.31 54.90 47.72
C GLY A 45 50.75 53.58 47.20
N ARG A 46 49.44 53.53 46.86
CA ARG A 46 48.81 52.33 46.26
C ARG A 46 49.28 52.07 44.83
N ARG A 47 49.67 53.10 44.09
CA ARG A 47 50.12 52.97 42.69
C ARG A 47 51.37 52.10 42.59
N GLU A 48 52.33 52.29 43.49
CA GLU A 48 53.58 51.52 43.48
C GLU A 48 53.32 50.03 43.77
N ALA A 49 52.45 49.73 44.73
CA ALA A 49 52.05 48.35 45.05
C ALA A 49 51.35 47.66 43.86
N ILE A 50 50.40 48.34 43.21
CA ILE A 50 49.69 47.81 42.03
C ILE A 50 50.68 47.56 40.87
N GLN A 51 51.64 48.47 40.65
CA GLN A 51 52.64 48.30 39.60
C GLN A 51 53.57 47.10 39.87
N ALA A 52 53.96 46.87 41.13
CA ALA A 52 54.76 45.72 41.50
C ALA A 52 53.99 44.40 41.28
N GLU A 53 52.72 44.35 41.70
CA GLU A 53 51.87 43.17 41.54
C GLU A 53 51.56 42.87 40.06
N MET A 54 51.38 43.90 39.23
CA MET A 54 51.25 43.74 37.78
C MET A 54 52.52 43.20 37.12
N LEU A 55 53.70 43.65 37.55
CA LEU A 55 54.98 43.14 37.04
C LEU A 55 55.19 41.67 37.43
N GLU A 56 54.84 41.29 38.66
CA GLU A 56 54.96 39.90 39.13
C GLU A 56 53.98 38.96 38.40
N MET A 57 52.72 39.41 38.20
CA MET A 57 51.76 38.66 37.39
C MET A 57 52.23 38.52 35.94
N THR A 58 52.72 39.58 35.32
CA THR A 58 53.13 39.53 33.90
C THR A 58 54.38 38.68 33.68
N ALA A 59 55.34 38.69 34.60
CA ALA A 59 56.52 37.83 34.53
C ALA A 59 56.16 36.34 34.66
N SER A 60 55.42 35.98 35.72
CA SER A 60 55.05 34.58 35.99
C SER A 60 54.11 33.99 34.93
N THR A 61 53.14 34.78 34.45
CA THR A 61 52.21 34.32 33.40
C THR A 61 52.89 34.19 32.03
N SER A 62 53.85 35.04 31.70
CA SER A 62 54.59 34.94 30.43
C SER A 62 55.42 33.66 30.33
N GLU A 63 56.13 33.27 31.40
CA GLU A 63 56.93 32.03 31.41
C GLU A 63 56.04 30.79 31.33
N ALA A 64 54.94 30.74 32.09
CA ALA A 64 53.99 29.64 32.05
C ALA A 64 53.32 29.50 30.66
N LEU A 65 52.95 30.62 30.02
CA LEU A 65 52.38 30.62 28.68
C LEU A 65 53.38 30.16 27.60
N GLN A 66 54.66 30.52 27.74
CA GLN A 66 55.70 30.05 26.81
C GLN A 66 55.93 28.54 26.95
N MET A 67 55.99 28.02 28.17
CA MET A 67 56.09 26.57 28.40
C MET A 67 54.89 25.81 27.85
N LEU A 68 53.67 26.30 28.10
CA LEU A 68 52.44 25.74 27.54
C LEU A 68 52.41 25.77 26.01
N ALA A 69 52.95 26.82 25.38
CA ALA A 69 53.05 26.91 23.92
C ALA A 69 54.00 25.84 23.36
N VAL A 70 55.17 25.65 23.98
CA VAL A 70 56.13 24.61 23.57
C VAL A 70 55.56 23.20 23.76
N GLU A 71 54.86 22.95 24.87
CA GLU A 71 54.18 21.66 25.10
C GLU A 71 53.04 21.42 24.09
N ALA A 72 52.28 22.46 23.74
CA ALA A 72 51.23 22.37 22.73
C ALA A 72 51.79 22.08 21.33
N GLU A 73 52.91 22.71 20.94
CA GLU A 73 53.61 22.43 19.68
C GLU A 73 54.12 20.98 19.63
N ALA A 74 54.73 20.49 20.71
CA ALA A 74 55.20 19.11 20.79
C ALA A 74 54.04 18.10 20.72
N LEU A 75 52.89 18.43 21.32
CA LEU A 75 51.68 17.61 21.23
C LEU A 75 51.09 17.63 19.81
N GLU A 76 51.08 18.78 19.13
CA GLU A 76 50.65 18.89 17.74
C GLU A 76 51.52 18.02 16.83
N GLU A 77 52.84 18.06 16.98
CA GLU A 77 53.76 17.25 16.16
C GLU A 77 53.55 15.75 16.40
N SER A 78 53.42 15.33 17.66
CA SER A 78 53.16 13.92 18.02
C SER A 78 51.80 13.42 17.51
N THR A 79 50.75 14.23 17.66
CA THR A 79 49.41 13.89 17.18
C THR A 79 49.34 13.85 15.65
N ALA A 80 50.01 14.77 14.96
CA ALA A 80 50.15 14.77 13.51
C ALA A 80 50.93 13.53 13.01
N GLY A 81 52.00 13.14 13.70
CA GLY A 81 52.75 11.92 13.42
C GLY A 81 51.90 10.65 13.55
N SER A 82 51.13 10.55 14.63
CA SER A 82 50.20 9.43 14.86
C SER A 82 49.08 9.39 13.81
N ALA A 83 48.50 10.55 13.47
CA ALA A 83 47.47 10.65 12.43
C ALA A 83 47.99 10.19 11.06
N ASN A 84 49.20 10.61 10.67
CA ASN A 84 49.82 10.18 9.41
C ASN A 84 50.09 8.67 9.37
N LEU A 85 50.54 8.08 10.49
CA LEU A 85 50.74 6.64 10.58
C LEU A 85 49.42 5.87 10.48
N ALA A 86 48.37 6.33 11.19
CA ALA A 86 47.03 5.77 11.10
C ALA A 86 46.45 5.86 9.68
N GLN A 87 46.66 6.97 8.98
CA GLN A 87 46.25 7.17 7.59
C GLN A 87 46.92 6.16 6.63
N ARG A 88 48.24 5.91 6.82
CA ARG A 88 49.01 4.93 6.02
C ARG A 88 48.59 3.50 6.27
N VAL A 89 48.39 3.12 7.54
CA VAL A 89 47.89 1.77 7.88
C VAL A 89 46.49 1.58 7.31
N SER A 90 45.61 2.57 7.46
CA SER A 90 44.24 2.50 6.94
C SER A 90 44.19 2.39 5.41
N SER A 91 45.09 3.05 4.68
CA SER A 91 45.13 2.92 3.22
C SER A 91 45.64 1.56 2.75
N GLN A 92 46.62 0.97 3.45
CA GLN A 92 47.10 -0.39 3.18
C GLN A 92 46.02 -1.44 3.49
N VAL A 93 45.30 -1.29 4.61
CA VAL A 93 44.19 -2.19 4.96
C VAL A 93 43.07 -2.09 3.92
N ARG A 94 42.66 -0.89 3.49
CA ARG A 94 41.66 -0.73 2.41
C ARG A 94 42.11 -1.38 1.10
N ALA A 95 43.39 -1.29 0.75
CA ALA A 95 43.93 -1.95 -0.43
C ALA A 95 43.88 -3.48 -0.29
N LEU A 96 44.23 -4.01 0.88
CA LEU A 96 44.17 -5.43 1.18
C LEU A 96 42.72 -5.94 1.15
N ASP A 97 41.79 -5.24 1.78
CA ASP A 97 40.35 -5.59 1.79
C ASP A 97 39.77 -5.63 0.38
N ALA A 98 40.16 -4.67 -0.47
CA ALA A 98 39.75 -4.65 -1.88
C ALA A 98 40.30 -5.86 -2.65
N THR A 99 41.55 -6.27 -2.39
CA THR A 99 42.10 -7.50 -2.99
C THR A 99 41.42 -8.76 -2.45
N GLN A 100 41.15 -8.83 -1.14
CA GLN A 100 40.48 -9.96 -0.51
C GLN A 100 39.06 -10.13 -1.04
N THR A 101 38.30 -9.03 -1.18
CA THR A 101 36.95 -9.04 -1.75
C THR A 101 36.96 -9.55 -3.19
N ARG A 102 37.94 -9.12 -4.01
CA ARG A 102 38.09 -9.61 -5.40
C ARG A 102 38.42 -11.09 -5.45
N VAL A 103 39.31 -11.57 -4.58
CA VAL A 103 39.67 -12.99 -4.50
C VAL A 103 38.49 -13.83 -4.05
N GLN A 104 37.74 -13.39 -3.04
CA GLN A 104 36.51 -14.08 -2.59
C GLN A 104 35.46 -14.14 -3.71
N GLY A 105 35.27 -13.05 -4.47
CA GLY A 105 34.39 -13.04 -5.64
C GLY A 105 34.85 -13.97 -6.76
N ALA A 106 36.16 -14.06 -7.02
CA ALA A 106 36.70 -15.01 -8.00
C ALA A 106 36.50 -16.47 -7.55
N LEU A 107 36.70 -16.77 -6.26
CA LEU A 107 36.48 -18.10 -5.69
C LEU A 107 35.01 -18.51 -5.74
N SER A 108 34.08 -17.62 -5.42
CA SER A 108 32.64 -17.92 -5.51
C SER A 108 32.21 -18.16 -6.97
N HIS A 109 32.75 -17.40 -7.92
CA HIS A 109 32.50 -17.63 -9.34
C HIS A 109 33.05 -18.99 -9.82
N ILE A 110 34.26 -19.36 -9.42
CA ILE A 110 34.85 -20.68 -9.73
C ILE A 110 34.01 -21.81 -9.13
N ALA A 111 33.58 -21.67 -7.86
CA ALA A 111 32.71 -22.64 -7.21
C ALA A 111 31.37 -22.80 -7.96
N GLY A 112 30.77 -21.70 -8.41
CA GLY A 112 29.55 -21.74 -9.23
C GLY A 112 29.74 -22.43 -10.59
N LEU A 113 30.85 -22.18 -11.30
CA LEU A 113 31.16 -22.87 -12.55
C LEU A 113 31.40 -24.38 -12.35
N LEU A 114 32.11 -24.77 -11.28
CA LEU A 114 32.32 -26.17 -10.93
C LEU A 114 30.99 -26.85 -10.55
N GLY A 115 30.13 -26.17 -9.80
CA GLY A 115 28.78 -26.65 -9.47
C GLY A 115 27.94 -26.91 -10.70
N ARG A 116 27.95 -25.98 -11.68
CA ARG A 116 27.25 -26.16 -12.96
C ARG A 116 27.77 -27.35 -13.75
N ALA A 117 29.09 -27.53 -13.83
CA ALA A 117 29.69 -28.68 -14.52
C ALA A 117 29.34 -30.01 -13.84
N ALA A 118 29.38 -30.05 -12.50
CA ALA A 118 29.01 -31.22 -11.71
C ALA A 118 27.52 -31.57 -11.88
N ALA A 119 26.64 -30.57 -11.94
CA ALA A 119 25.22 -30.77 -12.18
C ALA A 119 24.94 -31.36 -13.57
N VAL A 120 25.61 -30.87 -14.63
CA VAL A 120 25.47 -31.42 -16.00
C VAL A 120 25.90 -32.90 -16.04
N GLU A 121 27.04 -33.23 -15.44
CA GLU A 121 27.50 -34.62 -15.37
C GLU A 121 26.59 -35.49 -14.47
N GLY A 122 26.07 -34.90 -13.40
CA GLY A 122 25.11 -35.51 -12.49
C GLY A 122 23.82 -35.92 -13.19
N VAL A 123 23.25 -35.03 -14.02
CA VAL A 123 22.06 -35.33 -14.82
C VAL A 123 22.32 -36.47 -15.81
N ALA A 124 23.46 -36.44 -16.53
CA ALA A 124 23.83 -37.51 -17.45
C ALA A 124 23.96 -38.87 -16.75
N ARG A 125 24.56 -38.89 -15.56
CA ARG A 125 24.73 -40.10 -14.75
C ARG A 125 23.42 -40.63 -14.16
N ALA A 126 22.54 -39.73 -13.72
CA ALA A 126 21.24 -40.09 -13.16
C ALA A 126 20.31 -40.64 -14.24
N LEU A 127 20.30 -40.03 -15.43
CA LEU A 127 19.58 -40.56 -16.61
C LEU A 127 20.07 -41.96 -17.00
N ALA A 128 21.37 -42.22 -16.96
CA ALA A 128 21.93 -43.54 -17.27
C ALA A 128 21.52 -44.63 -16.25
N ARG A 129 21.10 -44.24 -15.04
CA ARG A 129 20.62 -45.14 -13.99
C ARG A 129 19.09 -45.20 -13.89
N GLU A 130 18.38 -44.50 -14.77
CA GLU A 130 16.92 -44.32 -14.72
C GLU A 130 16.42 -43.71 -13.39
N ASP A 131 17.29 -42.99 -12.68
CA ASP A 131 16.95 -42.31 -11.43
C ASP A 131 16.50 -40.87 -11.72
N TYR A 132 15.20 -40.71 -11.95
CA TYR A 132 14.61 -39.42 -12.32
C TYR A 132 14.58 -38.41 -11.17
N GLU A 133 14.52 -38.86 -9.90
CA GLU A 133 14.48 -37.98 -8.73
C GLU A 133 15.83 -37.28 -8.56
N ALA A 134 16.92 -38.04 -8.64
CA ALA A 134 18.27 -37.49 -8.63
C ALA A 134 18.55 -36.60 -9.85
N ALA A 135 18.05 -36.97 -11.03
CA ALA A 135 18.21 -36.15 -12.23
C ALA A 135 17.54 -34.78 -12.08
N VAL A 136 16.32 -34.75 -11.55
CA VAL A 136 15.55 -33.53 -11.31
C VAL A 136 16.21 -32.64 -10.25
N HIS A 137 16.76 -33.23 -9.18
CA HIS A 137 17.53 -32.48 -8.19
C HIS A 137 18.75 -31.77 -8.81
N CYS A 138 19.52 -32.48 -9.65
CA CYS A 138 20.65 -31.88 -10.34
C CYS A 138 20.23 -30.77 -11.33
N VAL A 139 19.06 -30.89 -11.96
CA VAL A 139 18.50 -29.81 -12.81
C VAL A 139 18.13 -28.58 -11.98
N ASP A 140 17.50 -28.75 -10.83
CA ASP A 140 17.12 -27.62 -9.94
C ASP A 140 18.37 -26.94 -9.34
N GLU A 141 19.37 -27.71 -8.92
CA GLU A 141 20.67 -27.17 -8.50
C GLU A 141 21.32 -26.32 -9.61
N TYR A 142 21.26 -26.77 -10.86
CA TYR A 142 21.79 -25.99 -11.98
C TYR A 142 21.01 -24.69 -12.20
N LEU A 143 19.68 -24.73 -12.17
CA LEU A 143 18.83 -23.55 -12.40
C LEU A 143 18.97 -22.52 -11.28
N THR A 144 19.05 -22.97 -10.03
CA THR A 144 19.26 -22.09 -8.86
C THR A 144 20.64 -21.42 -8.91
N LEU A 145 21.70 -22.15 -9.30
CA LEU A 145 23.02 -21.57 -9.54
C LEU A 145 23.00 -20.55 -10.68
N GLU A 146 22.24 -20.80 -11.76
CA GLU A 146 22.09 -19.86 -12.88
C GLU A 146 21.36 -18.58 -12.46
N GLU A 147 20.25 -18.68 -11.71
CA GLU A 147 19.53 -17.54 -11.15
C GLU A 147 20.42 -16.69 -10.23
N GLN A 148 21.23 -17.33 -9.37
CA GLN A 148 22.18 -16.64 -8.50
C GLN A 148 23.27 -15.91 -9.31
N THR A 149 23.78 -16.52 -10.38
CA THR A 149 24.75 -15.86 -11.27
C THR A 149 24.12 -14.69 -12.03
N LEU A 150 22.87 -14.81 -12.47
CA LEU A 150 22.14 -13.75 -13.17
C LEU A 150 21.83 -12.57 -12.23
N ALA A 151 21.42 -12.84 -10.99
CA ALA A 151 21.17 -11.84 -9.97
C ALA A 151 22.46 -11.06 -9.60
N ALA A 152 23.59 -11.76 -9.50
CA ALA A 152 24.89 -11.14 -9.24
C ALA A 152 25.33 -10.22 -10.39
N LEU A 153 25.08 -10.61 -11.66
CA LEU A 153 25.35 -9.78 -12.83
C LEU A 153 24.41 -8.57 -12.92
N GLY A 154 23.13 -8.74 -12.58
CA GLY A 154 22.14 -7.66 -12.55
C GLY A 154 22.42 -6.60 -11.47
N ALA A 155 22.89 -7.01 -10.29
CA ALA A 155 23.29 -6.10 -9.22
C ALA A 155 24.58 -5.31 -9.54
N SER A 156 25.43 -5.83 -10.44
CA SER A 156 26.68 -5.19 -10.86
C SER A 156 26.50 -4.05 -11.88
N GLY A 157 25.29 -3.80 -12.41
CA GLY A 157 25.05 -2.74 -13.38
C GLY A 157 25.87 -2.83 -14.68
N ALA A 158 26.54 -3.96 -14.93
CA ALA A 158 27.37 -4.16 -16.11
C ALA A 158 26.49 -4.67 -17.25
N SER A 159 25.95 -3.74 -18.05
CA SER A 159 25.41 -4.07 -19.36
C SER A 159 26.50 -4.75 -20.21
N PRO A 160 26.22 -5.81 -20.98
CA PRO A 160 27.24 -6.51 -21.76
C PRO A 160 27.68 -5.79 -23.04
N THR A 161 27.32 -4.52 -23.25
CA THR A 161 27.54 -3.81 -24.53
C THR A 161 28.35 -2.52 -24.45
N ALA A 162 28.93 -2.16 -23.31
CA ALA A 162 29.73 -0.93 -23.17
C ALA A 162 31.24 -1.19 -23.07
N VAL A 163 31.83 -1.88 -24.05
CA VAL A 163 33.27 -1.79 -24.34
C VAL A 163 33.45 -1.34 -25.78
N ALA A 164 33.03 -0.11 -26.06
CA ALA A 164 33.41 0.61 -27.27
C ALA A 164 33.49 2.11 -26.96
N GLY A 165 34.71 2.57 -26.69
CA GLY A 165 35.16 3.94 -26.89
C GLY A 165 34.50 5.06 -26.07
N SER A 166 35.15 5.47 -24.98
CA SER A 166 35.23 6.91 -24.67
C SER A 166 36.47 7.22 -23.83
N LYS A 167 37.38 8.00 -24.43
CA LYS A 167 38.54 8.62 -23.79
C LYS A 167 38.13 10.01 -23.28
N ALA A 168 38.22 10.24 -21.98
CA ALA A 168 38.49 11.53 -21.29
C ALA A 168 38.23 11.28 -19.79
N GLY A 169 39.03 11.63 -18.81
CA GLY A 169 40.30 12.35 -18.68
C GLY A 169 40.44 12.58 -17.17
N GLY A 170 41.50 12.07 -16.54
CA GLY A 170 41.68 12.19 -15.09
C GLY A 170 42.83 11.31 -14.62
N ALA A 171 43.96 11.95 -14.34
CA ALA A 171 45.21 11.31 -13.96
C ALA A 171 45.08 10.56 -12.61
N GLY A 172 45.26 9.25 -12.67
CA GLY A 172 45.42 8.37 -11.52
C GLY A 172 46.07 7.08 -12.02
N VAL A 173 47.29 6.82 -11.55
CA VAL A 173 48.17 5.73 -11.97
C VAL A 173 47.43 4.38 -12.02
N ALA A 174 47.32 3.80 -13.21
CA ALA A 174 46.87 2.43 -13.44
C ALA A 174 48.09 1.48 -13.37
N PRO A 175 47.98 0.30 -12.72
CA PRO A 175 48.94 -0.79 -12.90
C PRO A 175 48.68 -1.51 -14.25
N PRO A 176 49.66 -2.24 -14.81
CA PRO A 176 49.63 -2.66 -16.20
C PRO A 176 48.60 -3.78 -16.42
N ALA A 177 47.73 -3.56 -17.41
CA ALA A 177 46.79 -4.55 -17.91
C ALA A 177 47.35 -5.13 -19.23
N GLU A 178 48.21 -6.13 -19.13
CA GLU A 178 48.53 -7.00 -20.25
C GLU A 178 48.64 -8.43 -19.72
N HIS A 179 47.96 -9.36 -20.38
CA HIS A 179 47.83 -10.81 -20.08
C HIS A 179 46.59 -11.19 -19.27
N GLY A 180 45.46 -11.35 -19.96
CA GLY A 180 44.25 -11.93 -19.34
C GLY A 180 43.04 -12.09 -20.27
N VAL A 181 43.02 -11.40 -21.41
CA VAL A 181 41.86 -11.40 -22.33
C VAL A 181 41.67 -12.75 -23.06
N GLY A 182 42.70 -13.59 -23.13
CA GLY A 182 42.61 -14.93 -23.73
C GLY A 182 41.81 -15.95 -22.89
N SER A 183 41.82 -15.84 -21.56
CA SER A 183 41.16 -16.85 -20.69
C SER A 183 39.64 -16.68 -20.63
N VAL A 184 39.12 -15.45 -20.80
CA VAL A 184 37.69 -15.17 -20.69
C VAL A 184 36.93 -15.64 -21.95
N ALA A 185 37.55 -15.53 -23.13
CA ALA A 185 36.97 -16.01 -24.39
C ALA A 185 36.90 -17.56 -24.43
N CYS A 186 37.91 -18.26 -23.91
CA CYS A 186 37.89 -19.72 -23.80
C CYS A 186 36.83 -20.20 -22.77
N LEU A 187 36.67 -19.50 -21.65
CA LEU A 187 35.62 -19.81 -20.65
C LEU A 187 34.20 -19.51 -21.17
N ALA A 188 34.02 -18.48 -22.01
CA ALA A 188 32.76 -18.20 -22.68
C ALA A 188 32.40 -19.26 -23.74
N GLY A 189 33.40 -19.83 -24.43
CA GLY A 189 33.18 -20.98 -25.33
C GLY A 189 32.77 -22.25 -24.58
N VAL A 190 33.43 -22.54 -23.45
CA VAL A 190 33.10 -23.68 -22.58
C VAL A 190 31.70 -23.54 -21.97
N SER A 191 31.27 -22.32 -21.61
CA SER A 191 29.91 -22.12 -21.07
C SER A 191 28.81 -22.31 -22.12
N ALA A 192 29.07 -21.97 -23.39
CA ALA A 192 28.10 -22.14 -24.48
C ALA A 192 27.89 -23.61 -24.84
N GLU A 193 28.97 -24.41 -24.91
CA GLU A 193 28.88 -25.85 -25.13
C GLU A 193 28.23 -26.57 -23.94
N GLN A 194 28.56 -26.18 -22.71
CA GLN A 194 27.93 -26.71 -21.49
C GLN A 194 26.44 -26.34 -21.40
N ALA A 195 26.05 -25.13 -21.80
CA ALA A 195 24.65 -24.70 -21.83
C ALA A 195 23.84 -25.47 -22.88
N ALA A 196 24.41 -25.73 -24.06
CA ALA A 196 23.79 -26.55 -25.09
C ALA A 196 23.62 -28.01 -24.63
N ALA A 197 24.66 -28.58 -24.00
CA ALA A 197 24.61 -29.91 -23.41
C ALA A 197 23.55 -29.98 -22.31
N PHE A 198 23.51 -29.03 -21.38
CA PHE A 198 22.49 -28.97 -20.33
C PHE A 198 21.08 -28.87 -20.91
N ALA A 199 20.85 -28.01 -21.91
CA ALA A 199 19.55 -27.86 -22.53
C ALA A 199 19.06 -29.18 -23.17
N GLN A 200 19.96 -29.96 -23.77
CA GLN A 200 19.63 -31.28 -24.29
C GLN A 200 19.29 -32.28 -23.16
N HIS A 201 20.13 -32.37 -22.13
CA HIS A 201 19.90 -33.27 -21.00
C HIS A 201 18.59 -32.93 -20.26
N ARG A 202 18.31 -31.65 -20.06
CA ARG A 202 17.06 -31.15 -19.46
C ARG A 202 15.85 -31.58 -20.28
N ARG A 203 15.87 -31.42 -21.61
CA ARG A 203 14.76 -31.89 -22.47
C ARG A 203 14.55 -33.39 -22.35
N SER A 204 15.63 -34.18 -22.33
CA SER A 204 15.52 -35.63 -22.14
C SER A 204 14.94 -36.02 -20.77
N VAL A 205 15.29 -35.30 -19.69
CA VAL A 205 14.66 -35.51 -18.36
C VAL A 205 13.18 -35.14 -18.41
N GLU A 206 12.83 -33.98 -18.97
CA GLU A 206 11.44 -33.52 -19.07
C GLU A 206 10.57 -34.49 -19.88
N GLU A 207 11.07 -34.99 -21.01
CA GLU A 207 10.39 -35.97 -21.85
C GLU A 207 10.23 -37.32 -21.13
N ALA A 208 11.27 -37.82 -20.46
CA ALA A 208 11.22 -39.09 -19.73
C ALA A 208 10.25 -39.03 -18.54
N VAL A 209 10.29 -37.96 -17.74
CA VAL A 209 9.39 -37.74 -16.60
C VAL A 209 7.94 -37.58 -17.08
N SER A 210 7.72 -36.84 -18.17
CA SER A 210 6.38 -36.69 -18.76
C SER A 210 5.84 -38.03 -19.28
N ALA A 211 6.67 -38.83 -19.95
CA ALA A 211 6.29 -40.15 -20.44
C ALA A 211 5.94 -41.10 -19.28
N CYS A 212 6.75 -41.12 -18.23
CA CYS A 212 6.49 -41.93 -17.02
C CYS A 212 5.18 -41.50 -16.34
N LEU A 213 4.91 -40.20 -16.24
CA LEU A 213 3.66 -39.68 -15.69
C LEU A 213 2.45 -40.13 -16.52
N THR A 214 2.53 -40.04 -17.85
CA THR A 214 1.44 -40.51 -18.72
C THR A 214 1.20 -42.02 -18.61
N ALA A 215 2.27 -42.81 -18.48
CA ALA A 215 2.18 -44.25 -18.26
C ALA A 215 1.56 -44.59 -16.89
N ALA A 216 1.93 -43.85 -15.84
CA ALA A 216 1.35 -44.00 -14.50
C ALA A 216 -0.15 -43.67 -14.48
N VAL A 217 -0.56 -42.60 -15.17
CA VAL A 217 -1.99 -42.24 -15.32
C VAL A 217 -2.74 -43.33 -16.09
N ALA A 218 -2.15 -43.89 -17.15
CA ALA A 218 -2.76 -44.98 -17.92
C ALA A 218 -2.86 -46.30 -17.13
N ALA A 219 -1.89 -46.58 -16.25
CA ALA A 219 -1.90 -47.73 -15.35
C ALA A 219 -2.85 -47.56 -14.16
N GLY A 220 -3.32 -46.34 -13.88
CA GLY A 220 -4.16 -46.04 -12.73
C GLY A 220 -3.43 -46.10 -11.38
N ASP A 221 -2.09 -46.05 -11.38
CA ASP A 221 -1.30 -46.07 -10.15
C ASP A 221 -1.24 -44.67 -9.50
N HIS A 222 -2.11 -44.46 -8.52
CA HIS A 222 -2.23 -43.20 -7.80
C HIS A 222 -0.92 -42.77 -7.11
N ALA A 223 -0.15 -43.71 -6.54
CA ALA A 223 1.08 -43.40 -5.84
C ALA A 223 2.19 -42.95 -6.81
N ALA A 224 2.29 -43.62 -7.97
CA ALA A 224 3.24 -43.22 -9.02
C ALA A 224 2.87 -41.85 -9.62
N VAL A 225 1.59 -41.58 -9.84
CA VAL A 225 1.12 -40.28 -10.38
C VAL A 225 1.49 -39.13 -9.45
N LEU A 226 1.27 -39.28 -8.13
CA LEU A 226 1.67 -38.26 -7.15
C LEU A 226 3.18 -38.03 -7.13
N ARG A 227 3.97 -39.11 -7.15
CA ARG A 227 5.44 -39.03 -7.17
C ARG A 227 5.95 -38.30 -8.41
N PHE A 228 5.53 -38.69 -9.61
CA PHE A 228 5.99 -38.06 -10.84
C PHE A 228 5.44 -36.65 -11.03
N ALA A 229 4.23 -36.36 -10.56
CA ALA A 229 3.68 -34.99 -10.57
C ALA A 229 4.50 -34.05 -9.67
N ALA A 230 4.93 -34.51 -8.48
CA ALA A 230 5.76 -33.74 -7.56
C ALA A 230 7.17 -33.42 -8.10
N LEU A 231 7.63 -34.10 -9.15
CA LEU A 231 8.91 -33.82 -9.82
C LEU A 231 8.83 -32.71 -10.88
N HIS A 232 7.64 -32.24 -11.25
CA HIS A 232 7.47 -31.19 -12.27
C HIS A 232 7.74 -29.74 -11.78
N PRO A 233 7.43 -29.36 -10.52
CA PRO A 233 7.80 -28.06 -9.97
C PRO A 233 9.30 -27.71 -10.05
N PRO A 234 10.25 -28.57 -9.60
CA PRO A 234 11.68 -28.27 -9.71
C PRO A 234 12.16 -28.11 -11.17
N LEU A 235 11.51 -28.77 -12.13
CA LEU A 235 11.77 -28.59 -13.58
C LEU A 235 11.22 -27.27 -14.15
N ARG A 236 10.60 -26.41 -13.33
CA ARG A 236 9.87 -25.20 -13.74
C ARG A 236 8.70 -25.50 -14.68
N GLN A 237 8.10 -26.69 -14.56
CA GLN A 237 6.92 -27.13 -15.33
C GLN A 237 5.73 -27.48 -14.42
N ALA A 238 5.55 -26.72 -13.33
CA ALA A 238 4.52 -26.95 -12.31
C ALA A 238 3.10 -27.09 -12.90
N GLN A 239 2.72 -26.27 -13.89
CA GLN A 239 1.40 -26.33 -14.52
C GLN A 239 1.13 -27.67 -15.21
N ARG A 240 2.09 -28.20 -15.98
CA ARG A 240 1.90 -29.46 -16.71
C ARG A 240 1.74 -30.67 -15.79
N GLY A 241 2.51 -30.71 -14.71
CA GLY A 241 2.42 -31.75 -13.69
C GLY A 241 1.09 -31.70 -12.94
N LEU A 242 0.64 -30.49 -12.58
CA LEU A 242 -0.64 -30.27 -11.93
C LEU A 242 -1.81 -30.67 -12.84
N ASP A 243 -1.81 -30.25 -14.11
CA ASP A 243 -2.87 -30.58 -15.06
C ASP A 243 -3.04 -32.08 -15.26
N ALA A 244 -1.93 -32.83 -15.24
CA ALA A 244 -1.94 -34.29 -15.36
C ALA A 244 -2.49 -34.97 -14.09
N LEU A 245 -2.10 -34.48 -12.91
CA LEU A 245 -2.65 -34.94 -11.63
C LEU A 245 -4.15 -34.63 -11.52
N LEU A 246 -4.56 -33.41 -11.86
CA LEU A 246 -5.96 -32.99 -11.87
C LEU A 246 -6.81 -33.83 -12.83
N ARG A 247 -6.30 -34.12 -14.03
CA ARG A 247 -6.98 -35.03 -14.98
C ARG A 247 -7.18 -36.43 -14.40
N HIS A 248 -6.20 -36.96 -13.68
CA HIS A 248 -6.33 -38.26 -13.02
C HIS A 248 -7.36 -38.23 -11.88
N LEU A 249 -7.31 -37.21 -11.00
CA LEU A 249 -8.25 -37.03 -9.89
C LEU A 249 -9.69 -36.81 -10.39
N ALA A 250 -9.88 -35.91 -11.35
CA ALA A 250 -11.16 -35.65 -11.99
C ALA A 250 -11.71 -36.92 -12.68
N GLY A 251 -10.84 -37.72 -13.32
CA GLY A 251 -11.22 -39.01 -13.88
C GLY A 251 -11.75 -40.00 -12.84
N MET A 252 -11.10 -40.09 -11.66
CA MET A 252 -11.57 -40.93 -10.57
C MET A 252 -12.93 -40.48 -10.03
N ILE A 253 -13.09 -39.18 -9.78
CA ILE A 253 -14.36 -38.59 -9.31
C ILE A 253 -15.46 -38.81 -10.36
N SER A 254 -15.18 -38.55 -11.63
CA SER A 254 -16.14 -38.74 -12.72
C SER A 254 -16.56 -40.20 -12.88
N SER A 255 -15.67 -41.16 -12.66
CA SER A 255 -16.01 -42.60 -12.76
C SER A 255 -16.96 -43.04 -11.64
N ARG A 256 -16.73 -42.56 -10.41
CA ARG A 256 -17.59 -42.84 -9.25
C ARG A 256 -18.94 -42.14 -9.38
N ALA A 257 -18.94 -40.86 -9.77
CA ALA A 257 -20.15 -40.10 -10.01
C ALA A 257 -21.01 -40.68 -11.14
N ALA A 258 -20.40 -41.22 -12.20
CA ALA A 258 -21.11 -41.92 -13.27
C ALA A 258 -21.77 -43.22 -12.77
N ALA A 259 -21.08 -44.01 -11.95
CA ALA A 259 -21.64 -45.22 -11.35
C ALA A 259 -22.84 -44.91 -10.43
N ASP A 260 -22.74 -43.86 -9.61
CA ASP A 260 -23.85 -43.39 -8.77
C ASP A 260 -25.03 -42.88 -9.62
N HIS A 261 -24.75 -42.19 -10.74
CA HIS A 261 -25.78 -41.76 -11.69
C HIS A 261 -26.48 -42.94 -12.37
N ASP A 262 -25.74 -43.95 -12.82
CA ASP A 262 -26.30 -45.15 -13.44
C ASP A 262 -27.14 -45.95 -12.43
N ALA A 263 -26.72 -46.02 -11.17
CA ALA A 263 -27.49 -46.61 -10.09
C ALA A 263 -28.82 -45.87 -9.86
N LEU A 264 -28.82 -44.53 -9.93
CA LEU A 264 -30.06 -43.74 -9.89
C LEU A 264 -30.97 -44.03 -11.08
N VAL A 265 -30.42 -44.18 -12.28
CA VAL A 265 -31.19 -44.50 -13.49
C VAL A 265 -31.84 -45.88 -13.38
N GLY A 266 -31.10 -46.89 -12.91
CA GLY A 266 -31.65 -48.23 -12.68
C GLY A 266 -32.68 -48.29 -11.55
N ALA A 267 -32.50 -47.48 -10.49
CA ALA A 267 -33.45 -47.41 -9.39
C ALA A 267 -34.83 -46.90 -9.83
N VAL A 268 -34.91 -45.92 -10.75
CA VAL A 268 -36.18 -45.40 -11.28
C VAL A 268 -37.11 -46.51 -11.82
N GLU A 269 -36.56 -47.63 -12.28
CA GLU A 269 -37.33 -48.75 -12.82
C GLU A 269 -37.82 -49.75 -11.74
N GLY A 270 -37.36 -49.65 -10.48
CA GLY A 270 -37.67 -50.64 -9.43
C GLY A 270 -37.85 -50.14 -7.99
N THR A 271 -37.09 -49.16 -7.50
CA THR A 271 -37.11 -48.68 -6.08
C THR A 271 -36.99 -47.15 -6.06
N GLN A 272 -37.51 -46.45 -5.05
CA GLN A 272 -37.42 -44.98 -5.05
C GLN A 272 -35.94 -44.49 -5.11
N PRO A 273 -35.57 -43.71 -6.14
CA PRO A 273 -34.19 -43.23 -6.31
C PRO A 273 -33.80 -42.18 -5.26
N ASP A 274 -32.65 -42.35 -4.60
CA ASP A 274 -32.10 -41.42 -3.61
C ASP A 274 -31.12 -40.40 -4.22
N TYR A 275 -31.69 -39.34 -4.78
CA TYR A 275 -30.92 -38.25 -5.38
C TYR A 275 -30.10 -37.44 -4.35
N VAL A 276 -30.55 -37.39 -3.09
CA VAL A 276 -29.86 -36.63 -2.03
C VAL A 276 -28.60 -37.38 -1.59
N GLY A 277 -28.69 -38.69 -1.44
CA GLY A 277 -27.54 -39.56 -1.19
C GLY A 277 -26.47 -39.44 -2.28
N ALA A 278 -26.87 -39.52 -3.55
CA ALA A 278 -25.92 -39.38 -4.67
C ALA A 278 -25.24 -38.00 -4.73
N LEU A 279 -25.98 -36.91 -4.48
CA LEU A 279 -25.39 -35.57 -4.44
C LEU A 279 -24.42 -35.42 -3.24
N THR A 280 -24.77 -36.00 -2.09
CA THR A 280 -23.92 -35.97 -0.89
C THR A 280 -22.63 -36.76 -1.10
N ASN A 281 -22.71 -37.92 -1.76
CA ASN A 281 -21.53 -38.71 -2.13
C ASN A 281 -20.60 -37.93 -3.07
N LEU A 282 -21.15 -37.26 -4.09
CA LEU A 282 -20.37 -36.42 -5.01
C LEU A 282 -19.60 -35.31 -4.27
N PHE A 283 -20.28 -34.58 -3.37
CA PHE A 283 -19.62 -33.55 -2.56
C PHE A 283 -18.55 -34.15 -1.64
N LYS A 284 -18.83 -35.32 -1.05
CA LYS A 284 -17.87 -36.02 -0.18
C LYS A 284 -16.63 -36.47 -0.95
N ASP A 285 -16.80 -37.02 -2.15
CA ASP A 285 -15.69 -37.47 -2.99
C ASP A 285 -14.77 -36.31 -3.40
N VAL A 286 -15.35 -35.16 -3.76
CA VAL A 286 -14.58 -33.96 -4.13
C VAL A 286 -13.91 -33.34 -2.90
N ALA A 287 -14.61 -33.23 -1.77
CA ALA A 287 -14.03 -32.73 -0.53
C ALA A 287 -12.86 -33.61 -0.05
N SER A 288 -13.01 -34.94 -0.09
CA SER A 288 -11.96 -35.88 0.30
C SER A 288 -10.74 -35.78 -0.63
N ALA A 289 -10.96 -35.65 -1.95
CA ALA A 289 -9.88 -35.46 -2.92
C ALA A 289 -9.13 -34.13 -2.74
N VAL A 290 -9.83 -33.06 -2.33
CA VAL A 290 -9.19 -31.79 -1.99
C VAL A 290 -8.40 -31.91 -0.69
N ASP A 291 -9.00 -32.44 0.38
CA ASP A 291 -8.36 -32.55 1.70
C ASP A 291 -7.10 -33.43 1.67
N GLU A 292 -7.13 -34.55 0.94
CA GLU A 292 -5.98 -35.48 0.84
C GLU A 292 -4.79 -34.88 0.07
N HIS A 293 -5.01 -33.91 -0.81
CA HIS A 293 -3.99 -33.39 -1.72
C HIS A 293 -3.66 -31.90 -1.51
N LEU A 294 -4.36 -31.20 -0.60
CA LEU A 294 -4.19 -29.77 -0.36
C LEU A 294 -2.77 -29.41 0.09
N ASP A 295 -2.20 -30.19 1.02
CA ASP A 295 -0.83 -29.98 1.51
C ASP A 295 0.20 -30.11 0.38
N LEU A 296 -0.01 -31.05 -0.53
CA LEU A 296 0.85 -31.25 -1.69
C LEU A 296 0.71 -30.09 -2.68
N PHE A 297 -0.51 -29.62 -2.95
CA PHE A 297 -0.74 -28.45 -3.81
C PHE A 297 -0.06 -27.18 -3.26
N ILE A 298 -0.20 -26.91 -1.96
CA ILE A 298 0.37 -25.70 -1.35
C ILE A 298 1.90 -25.79 -1.30
N ASN A 299 2.45 -26.89 -0.81
CA ASN A 299 3.89 -27.00 -0.55
C ASN A 299 4.73 -27.21 -1.82
N SER A 300 4.20 -27.92 -2.83
CA SER A 300 4.98 -28.26 -4.03
C SER A 300 4.64 -27.42 -5.27
N PHE A 301 3.39 -26.99 -5.44
CA PHE A 301 2.97 -26.20 -6.61
C PHE A 301 2.75 -24.71 -6.31
N GLY A 302 2.62 -24.33 -5.03
CA GLY A 302 2.39 -22.96 -4.60
C GLY A 302 0.91 -22.56 -4.57
N LEU A 303 0.62 -21.47 -3.86
CA LEU A 303 -0.74 -21.06 -3.52
C LEU A 303 -1.61 -20.74 -4.76
N ASP A 304 -1.06 -20.05 -5.75
CA ASP A 304 -1.81 -19.65 -6.96
C ASP A 304 -2.29 -20.85 -7.76
N LEU A 305 -1.42 -21.85 -7.92
CA LEU A 305 -1.76 -23.09 -8.63
C LEU A 305 -2.68 -23.99 -7.80
N ALA A 306 -2.54 -23.98 -6.46
CA ALA A 306 -3.45 -24.69 -5.57
C ALA A 306 -4.90 -24.17 -5.66
N THR A 307 -5.11 -22.85 -5.77
CA THR A 307 -6.45 -22.30 -5.97
C THR A 307 -7.07 -22.75 -7.31
N THR A 308 -6.27 -22.78 -8.37
CA THR A 308 -6.70 -23.27 -9.69
C THR A 308 -7.06 -24.75 -9.64
N ALA A 309 -6.31 -25.56 -8.89
CA ALA A 309 -6.58 -26.97 -8.67
C ALA A 309 -7.93 -27.22 -7.99
N VAL A 310 -8.21 -26.50 -6.89
CA VAL A 310 -9.47 -26.61 -6.15
C VAL A 310 -10.66 -26.21 -7.01
N LEU A 311 -10.54 -25.13 -7.79
CA LEU A 311 -11.59 -24.69 -8.72
C LEU A 311 -11.86 -25.72 -9.82
N THR A 312 -10.81 -26.36 -10.34
CA THR A 312 -10.94 -27.40 -11.37
C THR A 312 -11.65 -28.64 -10.83
N LEU A 313 -11.31 -29.09 -9.61
CA LEU A 313 -12.00 -30.20 -8.95
C LEU A 313 -13.45 -29.87 -8.61
N HIS A 314 -13.74 -28.63 -8.19
CA HIS A 314 -15.12 -28.18 -7.99
C HIS A 314 -15.93 -28.16 -9.29
N GLY A 315 -15.29 -27.95 -10.45
CA GLY A 315 -15.95 -28.06 -11.76
C GLY A 315 -16.59 -29.44 -12.01
N GLU A 316 -16.05 -30.52 -11.43
CA GLU A 316 -16.66 -31.86 -11.51
C GLU A 316 -17.99 -31.94 -10.74
N VAL A 317 -18.12 -31.19 -9.65
CA VAL A 317 -19.39 -31.08 -8.90
C VAL A 317 -20.44 -30.43 -9.77
N ASP A 318 -20.09 -29.35 -10.47
CA ASP A 318 -21.02 -28.65 -11.35
C ASP A 318 -21.45 -29.55 -12.52
N LEU A 319 -20.49 -30.30 -13.10
CA LEU A 319 -20.75 -31.21 -14.21
C LEU A 319 -21.67 -32.37 -13.83
N HIS A 320 -21.35 -33.13 -12.77
CA HIS A 320 -22.15 -34.30 -12.38
C HIS A 320 -23.36 -33.92 -11.55
N GLY A 321 -23.26 -32.88 -10.72
CA GLY A 321 -24.37 -32.34 -9.93
C GLY A 321 -25.49 -31.80 -10.81
N SER A 322 -25.16 -31.10 -11.91
CA SER A 322 -26.18 -30.66 -12.87
C SER A 322 -26.91 -31.83 -13.55
N ARG A 323 -26.20 -32.92 -13.88
CA ARG A 323 -26.81 -34.14 -14.45
C ARG A 323 -27.75 -34.84 -13.46
N ILE A 324 -27.34 -34.96 -12.20
CA ILE A 324 -28.17 -35.54 -11.13
C ILE A 324 -29.44 -34.68 -10.90
N LEU A 325 -29.29 -33.36 -10.85
CA LEU A 325 -30.42 -32.43 -10.67
C LEU A 325 -31.37 -32.39 -11.87
N GLN A 326 -30.84 -32.45 -13.10
CA GLN A 326 -31.66 -32.57 -14.32
C GLN A 326 -32.51 -33.84 -14.27
N ARG A 327 -31.91 -34.98 -13.91
CA ARG A 327 -32.63 -36.26 -13.81
C ARG A 327 -33.70 -36.23 -12.71
N TYR A 328 -33.41 -35.60 -11.57
CA TYR A 328 -34.39 -35.38 -10.51
C TYR A 328 -35.59 -34.56 -11.01
N ALA A 329 -35.33 -33.49 -11.76
CA ALA A 329 -36.38 -32.63 -12.31
C ALA A 329 -37.27 -33.37 -13.32
N ASP A 330 -36.69 -34.21 -14.16
CA ASP A 330 -37.39 -35.07 -15.12
C ASP A 330 -38.26 -36.12 -14.41
N HIS A 331 -37.71 -36.80 -13.40
CA HIS A 331 -38.41 -37.82 -12.63
C HIS A 331 -39.64 -37.25 -11.89
N ARG A 332 -39.51 -36.06 -11.29
CA ARG A 332 -40.63 -35.35 -10.62
C ARG A 332 -41.58 -34.66 -11.61
N ARG A 333 -41.33 -34.73 -12.93
CA ARG A 333 -42.11 -34.07 -13.99
C ARG A 333 -42.31 -32.57 -13.72
N LEU A 334 -41.31 -31.89 -13.14
CA LEU A 334 -41.43 -30.50 -12.70
C LEU A 334 -41.82 -29.56 -13.85
N ALA A 335 -41.32 -29.80 -15.06
CA ALA A 335 -41.69 -29.04 -16.25
C ALA A 335 -43.16 -29.23 -16.68
N ARG A 336 -43.72 -30.43 -16.51
CA ARG A 336 -45.12 -30.75 -16.85
C ARG A 336 -46.09 -30.19 -15.81
N LEU A 337 -45.71 -30.28 -14.52
CA LEU A 337 -46.44 -29.66 -13.42
C LEU A 337 -46.37 -28.13 -13.50
N ALA A 338 -45.24 -27.54 -13.87
CA ALA A 338 -45.08 -26.11 -14.13
C ALA A 338 -45.90 -25.64 -15.36
N GLY A 339 -45.97 -26.44 -16.43
CA GLY A 339 -46.81 -26.17 -17.59
C GLY A 339 -48.31 -26.24 -17.30
N GLN A 340 -48.76 -27.25 -16.54
CA GLN A 340 -50.17 -27.38 -16.12
C GLN A 340 -50.58 -26.30 -15.11
N ALA A 341 -49.66 -25.91 -14.24
CA ALA A 341 -49.80 -24.80 -13.32
C ALA A 341 -49.89 -23.41 -13.99
N SER A 342 -49.21 -23.22 -15.12
CA SER A 342 -49.30 -21.98 -15.89
C SER A 342 -50.68 -21.80 -16.55
N ILE A 343 -51.47 -22.87 -16.70
CA ILE A 343 -52.81 -22.85 -17.30
C ILE A 343 -53.92 -22.69 -16.24
N ARG A 344 -53.66 -23.02 -14.97
CA ARG A 344 -54.58 -22.78 -13.85
C ARG A 344 -53.87 -21.97 -12.76
N GLY A 345 -53.88 -20.65 -12.95
CA GLY A 345 -53.35 -19.67 -12.00
C GLY A 345 -53.99 -19.83 -10.61
N GLY A 346 -53.15 -20.02 -9.61
CA GLY A 346 -53.56 -20.11 -8.20
C GLY A 346 -52.44 -20.69 -7.34
N GLY A 347 -52.29 -22.01 -7.34
CA GLY A 347 -51.39 -22.73 -6.42
C GLY A 347 -49.90 -22.60 -6.75
N PHE A 348 -49.50 -22.86 -8.00
CA PHE A 348 -48.08 -22.82 -8.38
C PHE A 348 -47.52 -21.41 -8.48
N ALA A 349 -48.30 -20.42 -8.93
CA ALA A 349 -47.86 -19.03 -8.90
C ALA A 349 -47.71 -18.52 -7.45
N ALA A 350 -48.48 -19.07 -6.50
CA ALA A 350 -48.26 -18.84 -5.07
C ALA A 350 -47.01 -19.56 -4.57
N ALA A 351 -46.85 -20.85 -4.87
CA ALA A 351 -45.67 -21.63 -4.49
C ALA A 351 -44.37 -21.09 -5.10
N VAL A 352 -44.39 -20.59 -6.33
CA VAL A 352 -43.25 -19.93 -6.98
C VAL A 352 -42.95 -18.59 -6.32
N ARG A 353 -43.95 -17.79 -5.95
CA ARG A 353 -43.73 -16.55 -5.18
C ARG A 353 -43.18 -16.85 -3.78
N GLU A 354 -43.67 -17.90 -3.14
CA GLU A 354 -43.20 -18.36 -1.83
C GLU A 354 -41.76 -18.85 -1.92
N LEU A 355 -41.43 -19.69 -2.90
CA LEU A 355 -40.06 -20.16 -3.15
C LEU A 355 -39.13 -18.99 -3.49
N LEU A 356 -39.59 -18.01 -4.28
CA LEU A 356 -38.82 -16.80 -4.57
C LEU A 356 -38.63 -15.92 -3.34
N SER A 357 -39.61 -15.86 -2.43
CA SER A 357 -39.44 -15.16 -1.15
C SER A 357 -38.36 -15.81 -0.30
N HIS A 358 -38.34 -17.14 -0.21
CA HIS A 358 -37.29 -17.88 0.49
C HIS A 358 -35.92 -17.68 -0.19
N TYR A 359 -35.88 -17.70 -1.52
CA TYR A 359 -34.67 -17.42 -2.30
C TYR A 359 -34.13 -16.02 -2.01
N ILE A 360 -34.97 -14.97 -2.02
CA ILE A 360 -34.56 -13.59 -1.74
C ILE A 360 -33.96 -13.50 -0.33
N SER A 361 -34.59 -14.11 0.68
CA SER A 361 -34.06 -14.12 2.05
C SER A 361 -32.74 -14.87 2.18
N LEU A 362 -32.59 -16.00 1.48
CA LEU A 362 -31.33 -16.76 1.46
C LEU A 362 -30.21 -15.99 0.75
N GLU A 363 -30.53 -15.35 -0.37
CA GLU A 363 -29.58 -14.56 -1.15
C GLU A 363 -29.15 -13.31 -0.37
N GLU A 364 -30.07 -12.64 0.31
CA GLU A 364 -29.78 -11.51 1.20
C GLU A 364 -28.85 -11.94 2.33
N TYR A 365 -29.18 -13.01 3.05
CA TYR A 365 -28.31 -13.55 4.11
C TYR A 365 -26.93 -13.97 3.59
N TYR A 366 -26.87 -14.66 2.44
CA TYR A 366 -25.61 -15.06 1.81
C TYR A 366 -24.75 -13.84 1.46
N MET A 367 -25.34 -12.81 0.86
CA MET A 367 -24.63 -11.57 0.52
C MET A 367 -24.09 -10.89 1.79
N GLU A 368 -24.91 -10.79 2.84
CA GLU A 368 -24.50 -10.16 4.09
C GLU A 368 -23.32 -10.86 4.77
N GLU A 369 -23.40 -12.18 4.94
CA GLU A 369 -22.34 -12.98 5.55
C GLU A 369 -21.08 -13.04 4.69
N SER A 370 -21.23 -13.17 3.38
CA SER A 370 -20.08 -13.25 2.46
C SER A 370 -19.32 -11.94 2.39
N VAL A 371 -20.03 -10.80 2.39
CA VAL A 371 -19.40 -9.47 2.45
C VAL A 371 -18.75 -9.25 3.83
N ALA A 372 -19.37 -9.67 4.93
CA ALA A 372 -18.78 -9.59 6.26
C ALA A 372 -17.48 -10.41 6.37
N LYS A 373 -17.47 -11.63 5.83
CA LYS A 373 -16.27 -12.50 5.80
C LYS A 373 -15.18 -11.93 4.91
N ALA A 374 -15.51 -11.44 3.71
CA ALA A 374 -14.54 -10.78 2.82
C ALA A 374 -13.89 -9.56 3.50
N LEU A 375 -14.65 -8.80 4.29
CA LEU A 375 -14.13 -7.67 5.08
C LEU A 375 -13.29 -8.09 6.30
N ALA A 376 -13.55 -9.26 6.88
CA ALA A 376 -12.77 -9.80 7.99
C ALA A 376 -11.43 -10.39 7.54
N ILE A 377 -11.41 -11.02 6.36
CA ILE A 377 -10.22 -11.70 5.80
C ILE A 377 -9.28 -10.70 5.11
N SER A 378 -9.77 -9.53 4.71
CA SER A 378 -8.98 -8.47 4.06
C SER A 378 -8.01 -7.76 5.02
N GLY A 379 -6.99 -8.50 5.44
CA GLY A 379 -5.77 -8.01 6.05
C GLY A 379 -4.76 -7.62 4.96
N ALA A 380 -4.23 -6.40 5.03
CA ALA A 380 -3.12 -5.98 4.17
C ALA A 380 -1.84 -6.64 4.67
N GLY A 381 -1.07 -7.25 3.77
CA GLY A 381 0.32 -7.57 4.07
C GLY A 381 1.10 -6.29 4.38
N PRO A 382 2.22 -6.37 5.12
CA PRO A 382 3.07 -5.20 5.35
C PRO A 382 3.69 -4.72 4.03
N GLY A 383 3.03 -3.78 3.35
CA GLY A 383 3.51 -3.18 2.10
C GLY A 383 2.44 -2.84 1.06
N ASP A 384 1.23 -3.40 1.19
CA ASP A 384 0.21 -3.24 0.15
C ASP A 384 -0.44 -1.84 0.16
N LEU A 385 -0.44 -1.20 -1.01
CA LEU A 385 -1.02 0.14 -1.24
C LEU A 385 -2.54 0.10 -1.46
N THR A 386 -3.13 -1.07 -1.67
CA THR A 386 -4.55 -1.29 -1.97
C THR A 386 -5.11 -2.49 -1.20
N SER A 387 -6.35 -2.39 -0.72
CA SER A 387 -7.03 -3.46 0.02
C SER A 387 -7.74 -4.41 -0.95
N SER A 388 -7.46 -5.72 -0.89
CA SER A 388 -8.16 -6.76 -1.69
C SER A 388 -9.67 -6.78 -1.44
N ALA A 389 -10.11 -6.26 -0.30
CA ALA A 389 -11.51 -6.15 0.11
C ALA A 389 -12.46 -5.60 -0.97
N VAL A 390 -11.98 -4.66 -1.81
CA VAL A 390 -12.81 -4.08 -2.87
C VAL A 390 -13.12 -5.15 -3.91
N ASP A 391 -12.10 -5.84 -4.40
CA ASP A 391 -12.26 -6.85 -5.45
C ASP A 391 -13.06 -8.06 -4.94
N ASP A 392 -12.80 -8.49 -3.71
CA ASP A 392 -13.49 -9.61 -3.06
C ASP A 392 -15.00 -9.32 -2.88
N VAL A 393 -15.34 -8.13 -2.40
CA VAL A 393 -16.74 -7.72 -2.20
C VAL A 393 -17.45 -7.51 -3.54
N PHE A 394 -16.81 -6.86 -4.52
CA PHE A 394 -17.42 -6.67 -5.84
C PHE A 394 -17.61 -8.00 -6.59
N PHE A 395 -16.71 -8.96 -6.41
CA PHE A 395 -16.86 -10.30 -6.98
C PHE A 395 -18.10 -11.03 -6.40
N VAL A 396 -18.25 -11.04 -5.08
CA VAL A 396 -19.39 -11.65 -4.38
C VAL A 396 -20.72 -11.00 -4.82
N LEU A 397 -20.74 -9.67 -4.90
CA LEU A 397 -21.94 -8.91 -5.30
C LEU A 397 -22.29 -9.12 -6.78
N SER A 398 -21.29 -9.19 -7.67
CA SER A 398 -21.49 -9.49 -9.09
C SER A 398 -22.11 -10.88 -9.26
N LYS A 399 -21.63 -11.88 -8.51
CA LYS A 399 -22.16 -13.25 -8.56
C LYS A 399 -23.59 -13.34 -8.06
N ALA A 400 -23.93 -12.64 -6.98
CA ALA A 400 -25.32 -12.58 -6.49
C ALA A 400 -26.26 -11.88 -7.49
N GLY A 401 -25.77 -10.82 -8.17
CA GLY A 401 -26.50 -10.16 -9.25
C GLY A 401 -26.76 -11.07 -10.47
N GLU A 402 -25.74 -11.80 -10.93
CA GLU A 402 -25.84 -12.77 -12.02
C GLU A 402 -26.87 -13.87 -11.70
N ARG A 403 -26.84 -14.43 -10.48
CA ARG A 403 -27.82 -15.44 -10.03
C ARG A 403 -29.24 -14.88 -9.98
N ALA A 404 -29.42 -13.67 -9.46
CA ALA A 404 -30.72 -13.02 -9.39
C ALA A 404 -31.32 -12.76 -10.79
N LEU A 405 -30.51 -12.38 -11.77
CA LEU A 405 -30.93 -12.23 -13.17
C LEU A 405 -31.24 -13.58 -13.82
N GLY A 406 -30.51 -14.64 -13.45
CA GLY A 406 -30.77 -16.02 -13.87
C GLY A 406 -32.13 -16.58 -13.42
N THR A 407 -32.78 -15.99 -12.41
CA THR A 407 -34.16 -16.37 -12.01
C THR A 407 -35.21 -16.01 -13.05
N GLY A 408 -34.90 -15.15 -14.02
CA GLY A 408 -35.79 -14.75 -15.11
C GLY A 408 -37.04 -13.98 -14.69
N ARG A 409 -37.10 -13.49 -13.43
CA ARG A 409 -38.25 -12.76 -12.88
C ARG A 409 -37.86 -11.39 -12.33
N ALA A 410 -38.43 -10.35 -12.93
CA ALA A 410 -38.14 -8.95 -12.60
C ALA A 410 -38.29 -8.59 -11.10
N PRO A 411 -39.31 -9.06 -10.35
CA PRO A 411 -39.46 -8.70 -8.94
C PRO A 411 -38.33 -9.23 -8.05
N SER A 412 -37.82 -10.43 -8.34
CA SER A 412 -36.72 -11.04 -7.57
C SER A 412 -35.39 -10.35 -7.88
N ALA A 413 -35.15 -10.02 -9.15
CA ALA A 413 -33.97 -9.27 -9.56
C ALA A 413 -33.92 -7.89 -8.89
N VAL A 414 -35.05 -7.17 -8.84
CA VAL A 414 -35.13 -5.85 -8.18
C VAL A 414 -34.92 -5.95 -6.67
N ALA A 415 -35.47 -6.97 -6.00
CA ALA A 415 -35.27 -7.16 -4.57
C ALA A 415 -33.79 -7.43 -4.22
N VAL A 416 -33.13 -8.33 -4.96
CA VAL A 416 -31.71 -8.64 -4.75
C VAL A 416 -30.83 -7.44 -5.13
N LEU A 417 -31.14 -6.68 -6.18
CA LEU A 417 -30.41 -5.45 -6.53
C LEU A 417 -30.50 -4.37 -5.45
N ASN A 418 -31.64 -4.24 -4.78
CA ASN A 418 -31.78 -3.34 -3.63
C ASN A 418 -30.93 -3.83 -2.44
N GLY A 419 -30.88 -5.15 -2.22
CA GLY A 419 -29.98 -5.76 -1.23
C GLY A 419 -28.49 -5.53 -1.55
N LEU A 420 -28.09 -5.68 -2.81
CA LEU A 420 -26.74 -5.35 -3.31
C LEU A 420 -26.39 -3.88 -3.04
N HIS A 421 -27.32 -2.97 -3.32
CA HIS A 421 -27.14 -1.56 -3.04
C HIS A 421 -27.00 -1.29 -1.54
N GLY A 422 -27.81 -1.93 -0.70
CA GLY A 422 -27.73 -1.85 0.77
C GLY A 422 -26.40 -2.37 1.31
N ALA A 423 -25.91 -3.51 0.82
CA ALA A 423 -24.62 -4.09 1.22
C ALA A 423 -23.44 -3.16 0.85
N LEU A 424 -23.46 -2.56 -0.34
CA LEU A 424 -22.44 -1.60 -0.78
C LEU A 424 -22.45 -0.31 0.05
N THR A 425 -23.63 0.29 0.22
CA THR A 425 -23.75 1.61 0.84
C THR A 425 -23.68 1.57 2.36
N SER A 426 -24.28 0.57 3.00
CA SER A 426 -24.38 0.50 4.46
C SER A 426 -23.21 -0.24 5.10
N ARG A 427 -22.78 -1.38 4.54
CA ARG A 427 -21.74 -2.22 5.15
C ARG A 427 -20.36 -2.00 4.56
N PHE A 428 -20.22 -2.07 3.23
CA PHE A 428 -18.91 -1.93 2.59
C PHE A 428 -18.34 -0.51 2.76
N CYS A 429 -19.11 0.54 2.44
CA CYS A 429 -18.67 1.92 2.64
C CYS A 429 -18.37 2.23 4.12
N ALA A 430 -19.18 1.72 5.06
CA ALA A 430 -18.94 1.91 6.50
C ALA A 430 -17.69 1.17 6.98
N ALA A 431 -17.46 -0.07 6.53
CA ALA A 431 -16.30 -0.87 6.88
C ALA A 431 -15.00 -0.31 6.27
N VAL A 432 -15.03 0.20 5.03
CA VAL A 432 -13.88 0.87 4.40
C VAL A 432 -13.56 2.18 5.12
N ALA A 433 -14.57 2.95 5.50
CA ALA A 433 -14.39 4.20 6.26
C ALA A 433 -13.83 3.93 7.67
N ALA A 434 -14.39 2.95 8.39
CA ALA A 434 -13.92 2.55 9.72
C ALA A 434 -12.52 1.90 9.68
N GLY A 435 -12.25 1.07 8.67
CA GLY A 435 -10.97 0.37 8.49
C GLY A 435 -9.81 1.31 8.16
N HIS A 436 -9.99 2.28 7.26
CA HIS A 436 -8.97 3.29 6.98
C HIS A 436 -8.78 4.25 8.16
N ALA A 437 -9.86 4.67 8.83
CA ALA A 437 -9.77 5.52 10.01
C ALA A 437 -9.04 4.81 11.16
N ALA A 438 -9.31 3.53 11.41
CA ALA A 438 -8.65 2.73 12.44
C ALA A 438 -7.17 2.45 12.10
N LYS A 439 -6.85 2.10 10.85
CA LYS A 439 -5.46 1.86 10.41
C LYS A 439 -4.60 3.13 10.45
N LEU A 440 -5.15 4.26 10.01
CA LEU A 440 -4.49 5.56 10.08
C LEU A 440 -4.29 5.99 11.54
N ARG A 441 -5.30 5.79 12.39
CA ARG A 441 -5.24 6.07 13.82
C ARG A 441 -4.20 5.22 14.53
N ALA A 442 -4.17 3.90 14.30
CA ALA A 442 -3.18 3.00 14.91
C ALA A 442 -1.73 3.32 14.49
N ARG A 443 -1.51 3.65 13.20
CA ARG A 443 -0.19 4.09 12.71
C ARG A 443 0.26 5.41 13.32
N LEU A 444 -0.66 6.36 13.49
CA LEU A 444 -0.37 7.67 14.06
C LEU A 444 -0.22 7.63 15.59
N GLU A 445 -0.99 6.80 16.29
CA GLU A 445 -0.84 6.51 17.73
C GLU A 445 0.50 5.81 17.99
N GLY A 446 0.89 4.85 17.14
CA GLY A 446 2.21 4.21 17.19
C GLY A 446 3.37 5.18 16.95
N ALA A 447 3.26 6.07 15.94
CA ALA A 447 4.26 7.08 15.65
C ALA A 447 4.34 8.18 16.74
N ALA A 448 3.22 8.56 17.34
CA ALA A 448 3.15 9.53 18.43
C ALA A 448 3.72 8.95 19.74
N ALA A 449 3.43 7.68 20.04
CA ALA A 449 3.97 6.97 21.20
C ALA A 449 5.51 6.82 21.11
N ALA A 450 6.05 6.62 19.91
CA ALA A 450 7.49 6.52 19.68
C ALA A 450 8.25 7.87 19.84
N ARG A 451 7.56 9.01 19.67
CA ARG A 451 8.21 10.33 19.52
C ARG A 451 7.90 11.32 20.65
N PHE A 452 6.79 11.15 21.38
CA PHE A 452 6.40 12.04 22.48
C PHE A 452 6.21 11.28 23.81
N ARG A 453 6.97 11.68 24.84
CA ARG A 453 7.00 11.00 26.16
C ARG A 453 5.98 11.55 27.18
N ALA A 454 5.49 12.78 27.03
CA ALA A 454 4.55 13.43 27.96
C ALA A 454 3.08 13.22 27.55
N ALA A 455 2.19 12.97 28.52
CA ALA A 455 0.76 12.66 28.29
C ALA A 455 -0.04 13.86 27.72
N SER A 456 0.27 15.09 28.13
CA SER A 456 -0.40 16.32 27.68
C SER A 456 -0.21 16.62 26.19
N ASP A 457 0.93 16.22 25.62
CA ASP A 457 1.22 16.42 24.20
C ASP A 457 0.53 15.37 23.32
N ARG A 458 0.27 14.17 23.88
CA ARG A 458 -0.50 13.12 23.21
C ARG A 458 -1.95 13.55 23.03
N ASP A 459 -2.56 14.16 24.05
CA ASP A 459 -3.95 14.65 23.97
C ASP A 459 -4.10 15.83 22.98
N ARG A 460 -3.11 16.72 22.91
CA ARG A 460 -3.08 17.80 21.89
C ARG A 460 -2.93 17.26 20.48
N VAL A 461 -2.10 16.24 20.27
CA VAL A 461 -1.96 15.57 18.97
C VAL A 461 -3.24 14.84 18.58
N LEU A 462 -3.91 14.15 19.51
CA LEU A 462 -5.21 13.51 19.26
C LEU A 462 -6.29 14.53 18.87
N GLN A 463 -6.29 15.72 19.48
CA GLN A 463 -7.19 16.82 19.10
C GLN A 463 -6.91 17.34 17.68
N VAL A 464 -5.63 17.56 17.34
CA VAL A 464 -5.19 18.00 16.00
C VAL A 464 -5.49 16.94 14.93
N LEU A 465 -5.37 15.65 15.27
CA LEU A 465 -5.71 14.54 14.38
C LEU A 465 -7.22 14.40 14.17
N ALA A 466 -8.03 14.64 15.20
CA ALA A 466 -9.49 14.72 15.06
C ALA A 466 -9.89 15.88 14.12
N ASP A 467 -9.17 16.99 14.17
CA ASP A 467 -9.39 18.13 13.27
C ASP A 467 -8.86 17.86 11.84
N LEU A 468 -7.78 17.07 11.70
CA LEU A 468 -7.29 16.60 10.40
C LEU A 468 -8.30 15.66 9.72
N GLY A 469 -8.92 14.73 10.47
CA GLY A 469 -9.99 13.86 9.96
C GLY A 469 -11.18 14.65 9.41
N LYS A 470 -11.62 15.69 10.13
CA LYS A 470 -12.65 16.63 9.66
C LYS A 470 -12.20 17.39 8.40
N SER A 471 -10.91 17.69 8.25
CA SER A 471 -10.38 18.35 7.04
C SER A 471 -10.37 17.44 5.79
N VAL A 472 -10.15 16.13 5.97
CA VAL A 472 -10.17 15.14 4.88
C VAL A 472 -11.58 14.93 4.37
N VAL A 473 -12.57 14.80 5.27
CA VAL A 473 -13.99 14.71 4.91
C VAL A 473 -14.40 15.90 4.03
N MET A 474 -13.87 17.08 4.32
CA MET A 474 -14.18 18.30 3.58
C MET A 474 -13.53 18.35 2.19
N ARG A 475 -12.31 17.80 2.02
CA ARG A 475 -11.71 17.63 0.68
C ARG A 475 -12.39 16.56 -0.16
N VAL A 476 -12.80 15.44 0.47
CA VAL A 476 -13.58 14.41 -0.22
C VAL A 476 -14.92 14.98 -0.66
N LEU A 477 -15.57 15.77 0.20
CA LEU A 477 -16.80 16.49 -0.13
C LEU A 477 -16.62 17.43 -1.32
N ASP A 478 -15.53 18.20 -1.39
CA ASP A 478 -15.23 19.07 -2.54
C ASP A 478 -15.10 18.27 -3.83
N GLY A 479 -14.41 17.12 -3.79
CA GLY A 479 -14.28 16.23 -4.95
C GLY A 479 -15.60 15.60 -5.39
N VAL A 480 -16.46 15.22 -4.45
CA VAL A 480 -17.80 14.69 -4.74
C VAL A 480 -18.70 15.77 -5.33
N LEU A 481 -18.70 16.97 -4.78
CA LEU A 481 -19.49 18.10 -5.29
C LEU A 481 -19.06 18.51 -6.69
N ALA A 482 -17.74 18.56 -6.97
CA ALA A 482 -17.24 18.85 -8.31
C ALA A 482 -17.67 17.79 -9.34
N ARG A 483 -17.66 16.50 -8.98
CA ARG A 483 -18.15 15.43 -9.85
C ARG A 483 -19.67 15.51 -10.05
N LEU A 484 -20.41 15.87 -9.02
CA LEU A 484 -21.86 16.05 -9.09
C LEU A 484 -22.22 17.25 -10.00
N GLU A 485 -21.51 18.36 -9.89
CA GLU A 485 -21.65 19.52 -10.79
C GLU A 485 -21.41 19.13 -12.26
N ALA A 486 -20.32 18.40 -12.55
CA ALA A 486 -20.04 17.93 -13.90
C ALA A 486 -21.12 16.96 -14.42
N ALA A 487 -21.62 16.06 -13.57
CA ALA A 487 -22.69 15.12 -13.93
C ALA A 487 -24.03 15.81 -14.18
N VAL A 488 -24.35 16.86 -13.41
CA VAL A 488 -25.53 17.71 -13.64
C VAL A 488 -25.38 18.46 -14.96
N ALA A 489 -24.24 19.11 -15.21
CA ALA A 489 -23.99 19.86 -16.43
C ALA A 489 -24.11 19.02 -17.73
N ALA A 490 -23.81 17.72 -17.65
CA ALA A 490 -23.89 16.80 -18.79
C ALA A 490 -25.30 16.24 -19.07
N ARG A 491 -26.29 16.51 -18.21
CA ARG A 491 -27.63 15.91 -18.28
C ARG A 491 -28.71 16.93 -18.62
N ARG A 492 -29.80 16.45 -19.22
CA ARG A 492 -31.01 17.24 -19.50
C ARG A 492 -32.12 16.89 -18.52
N PHE A 493 -32.72 17.90 -17.91
CA PHE A 493 -33.70 17.76 -16.82
C PHE A 493 -35.13 18.13 -17.25
N SER A 494 -36.11 17.53 -16.59
CA SER A 494 -37.50 18.01 -16.51
C SER A 494 -37.69 18.80 -15.20
N GLN A 495 -38.78 19.55 -15.06
CA GLN A 495 -39.06 20.32 -13.84
C GLN A 495 -39.05 19.44 -12.57
N LEU A 496 -39.74 18.30 -12.60
CA LEU A 496 -39.76 17.32 -11.51
C LEU A 496 -38.37 16.76 -11.20
N GLY A 497 -37.51 16.64 -12.22
CA GLY A 497 -36.11 16.23 -12.05
C GLY A 497 -35.26 17.29 -11.35
N GLY A 498 -35.53 18.57 -11.60
CA GLY A 498 -34.91 19.69 -10.88
C GLY A 498 -35.31 19.71 -9.40
N LEU A 499 -36.60 19.55 -9.10
CA LEU A 499 -37.10 19.48 -7.71
C LEU A 499 -36.59 18.25 -6.95
N ALA A 500 -36.47 17.11 -7.62
CA ALA A 500 -35.88 15.90 -7.03
C ALA A 500 -34.39 16.11 -6.70
N LEU A 501 -33.63 16.71 -7.62
CA LEU A 501 -32.23 17.07 -7.39
C LEU A 501 -32.07 18.02 -6.19
N GLU A 502 -32.95 19.01 -6.08
CA GLU A 502 -32.94 19.94 -4.94
C GLU A 502 -33.15 19.22 -3.61
N ARG A 503 -34.14 18.31 -3.53
CA ARG A 503 -34.39 17.49 -2.35
C ARG A 503 -33.18 16.64 -1.98
N ASP A 504 -32.58 15.98 -2.96
CA ASP A 504 -31.45 15.08 -2.75
C ASP A 504 -30.19 15.85 -2.31
N LEU A 505 -29.97 17.05 -2.85
CA LEU A 505 -28.91 17.95 -2.40
C LEU A 505 -29.10 18.41 -0.95
N ARG A 506 -30.34 18.68 -0.50
CA ARG A 506 -30.63 19.01 0.91
C ARG A 506 -30.33 17.83 1.84
N LEU A 507 -30.71 16.61 1.46
CA LEU A 507 -30.40 15.39 2.22
C LEU A 507 -28.89 15.13 2.29
N LEU A 508 -28.19 15.29 1.17
CA LEU A 508 -26.73 15.16 1.10
C LEU A 508 -26.02 16.21 1.96
N ALA A 509 -26.49 17.47 1.94
CA ALA A 509 -25.96 18.55 2.77
C ALA A 509 -26.18 18.27 4.27
N GLY A 510 -27.33 17.72 4.66
CA GLY A 510 -27.62 17.30 6.02
C GLY A 510 -26.64 16.23 6.51
N ARG A 511 -26.49 15.14 5.76
CA ARG A 511 -25.54 14.06 6.08
C ARG A 511 -24.08 14.50 6.08
N ALA A 512 -23.68 15.34 5.13
CA ALA A 512 -22.34 15.90 5.08
C ALA A 512 -22.05 16.82 6.28
N SER A 513 -23.06 17.57 6.75
CA SER A 513 -22.92 18.40 7.95
C SER A 513 -22.79 17.56 9.23
N GLU A 514 -23.51 16.44 9.33
CA GLU A 514 -23.39 15.47 10.44
C GLU A 514 -21.99 14.84 10.45
N LEU A 515 -21.48 14.40 9.30
CA LEU A 515 -20.17 13.76 9.17
C LEU A 515 -19.00 14.73 9.41
N ALA A 516 -19.15 15.99 9.00
CA ALA A 516 -18.10 17.00 9.16
C ALA A 516 -18.11 17.69 10.54
N GLY A 517 -19.22 17.56 11.30
CA GLY A 517 -19.41 18.25 12.59
C GLY A 517 -19.45 19.79 12.49
N ARG A 518 -19.60 20.34 11.27
CA ARG A 518 -19.65 21.78 10.97
C ARG A 518 -20.58 22.05 9.79
N SER A 519 -21.06 23.29 9.65
CA SER A 519 -21.95 23.65 8.54
C SER A 519 -21.22 23.58 7.19
N VAL A 520 -21.77 22.82 6.25
CA VAL A 520 -21.26 22.69 4.87
C VAL A 520 -22.09 23.48 3.84
N ARG A 521 -23.05 24.29 4.30
CA ARG A 521 -24.02 25.00 3.46
C ARG A 521 -23.38 25.84 2.35
N ASP A 522 -22.24 26.46 2.64
CA ASP A 522 -21.53 27.31 1.68
C ASP A 522 -20.90 26.54 0.52
N ARG A 523 -20.64 25.23 0.67
CA ARG A 523 -20.09 24.39 -0.40
C ARG A 523 -21.19 23.85 -1.33
N PHE A 524 -22.37 23.60 -0.77
CA PHE A 524 -23.56 23.22 -1.52
C PHE A 524 -24.25 24.39 -2.20
N ALA A 525 -23.88 25.61 -1.82
CA ALA A 525 -24.38 26.88 -2.29
C ALA A 525 -24.62 26.97 -3.81
N ARG A 526 -23.60 26.59 -4.59
CA ARG A 526 -23.60 26.73 -6.04
C ARG A 526 -24.50 25.68 -6.70
N LEU A 527 -24.37 24.42 -6.31
CA LEU A 527 -25.26 23.34 -6.75
C LEU A 527 -26.72 23.55 -6.37
N ALA A 528 -26.99 24.12 -5.19
CA ALA A 528 -28.34 24.47 -4.76
C ALA A 528 -28.94 25.56 -5.66
N ALA A 529 -28.14 26.55 -6.06
CA ALA A 529 -28.57 27.58 -7.02
C ALA A 529 -28.87 26.98 -8.41
N VAL A 530 -28.04 26.03 -8.87
CA VAL A 530 -28.29 25.28 -10.12
C VAL A 530 -29.59 24.47 -10.05
N ALA A 531 -29.80 23.73 -8.96
CA ALA A 531 -31.02 22.93 -8.78
C ALA A 531 -32.28 23.79 -8.70
N LEU A 532 -32.19 24.98 -8.06
CA LEU A 532 -33.28 25.94 -7.99
C LEU A 532 -33.64 26.49 -9.38
N LEU A 533 -32.65 26.83 -10.23
CA LEU A 533 -32.90 27.23 -11.63
C LEU A 533 -33.54 26.10 -12.45
N LEU A 534 -33.11 24.85 -12.23
CA LEU A 534 -33.70 23.68 -12.90
C LEU A 534 -35.11 23.36 -12.41
N GLY A 535 -35.53 23.87 -11.24
CA GLY A 535 -36.86 23.66 -10.66
C GLY A 535 -37.91 24.70 -11.05
N LEU A 536 -37.52 25.79 -11.71
CA LEU A 536 -38.44 26.90 -12.04
C LEU A 536 -39.57 26.48 -12.99
N GLU A 537 -40.73 27.11 -12.83
CA GLU A 537 -41.89 26.90 -13.69
C GLU A 537 -41.75 27.68 -15.00
N SER A 538 -41.17 28.88 -14.94
CA SER A 538 -41.01 29.77 -16.08
C SER A 538 -39.60 30.35 -16.19
N VAL A 539 -39.16 30.59 -17.44
CA VAL A 539 -37.89 31.24 -17.76
C VAL A 539 -37.85 32.69 -17.24
N ALA A 540 -39.00 33.36 -17.12
CA ALA A 540 -39.12 34.72 -16.61
C ALA A 540 -38.77 34.84 -15.12
N GLU A 541 -39.08 33.82 -14.31
CA GLU A 541 -38.78 33.78 -12.87
C GLU A 541 -37.27 33.83 -12.60
N ALA A 542 -36.46 33.35 -13.55
CA ALA A 542 -35.00 33.41 -13.45
C ALA A 542 -34.47 34.86 -13.47
N ALA A 543 -35.15 35.78 -14.17
CA ALA A 543 -34.78 37.19 -14.21
C ALA A 543 -35.15 37.90 -12.89
N ASP A 544 -36.29 37.54 -12.30
CA ASP A 544 -36.72 38.08 -11.00
C ASP A 544 -35.78 37.63 -9.87
N LEU A 545 -35.37 36.35 -9.88
CA LEU A 545 -34.39 35.79 -8.93
C LEU A 545 -32.97 36.33 -9.11
N TRP A 546 -32.63 36.78 -10.32
CA TRP A 546 -31.35 37.44 -10.61
C TRP A 546 -31.35 38.90 -10.16
N ALA A 547 -32.48 39.60 -10.32
CA ALA A 547 -32.63 41.02 -10.02
C ALA A 547 -32.86 41.31 -8.52
N GLU A 548 -33.14 40.30 -7.68
CA GLU A 548 -33.29 40.49 -6.24
C GLU A 548 -32.00 41.09 -5.62
N PRO A 549 -32.07 42.29 -5.00
CA PRO A 549 -30.92 42.92 -4.36
C PRO A 549 -30.50 42.11 -3.12
N GLY A 550 -29.36 41.43 -3.22
CA GLY A 550 -28.89 40.46 -2.22
C GLY A 550 -29.21 38.99 -2.55
N GLY A 551 -29.83 38.73 -3.70
CA GLY A 551 -30.22 37.41 -4.19
C GLY A 551 -29.03 36.48 -4.43
N GLY A 552 -29.07 35.28 -3.82
CA GLY A 552 -27.96 34.33 -3.77
C GLY A 552 -27.53 33.73 -5.12
N LEU A 553 -28.19 34.04 -6.24
CA LEU A 553 -27.85 33.53 -7.57
C LEU A 553 -26.74 34.35 -8.25
N ALA A 554 -26.85 35.69 -8.25
CA ALA A 554 -25.88 36.60 -8.86
C ALA A 554 -24.51 36.60 -8.16
N LEU A 555 -24.47 36.22 -6.87
CA LEU A 555 -23.23 36.07 -6.10
C LEU A 555 -22.52 34.72 -6.33
N ARG A 556 -23.15 33.76 -7.02
CA ARG A 556 -22.70 32.36 -7.05
C ARG A 556 -22.55 31.77 -8.45
N LEU A 557 -23.23 32.32 -9.44
CA LEU A 557 -23.19 31.90 -10.84
C LEU A 557 -23.01 33.12 -11.75
N SER A 558 -22.24 32.95 -12.82
CA SER A 558 -22.11 33.96 -13.88
C SER A 558 -23.31 33.95 -14.83
N GLU A 559 -23.53 35.05 -15.53
CA GLU A 559 -24.62 35.18 -16.50
C GLU A 559 -24.60 34.06 -17.57
N GLY A 560 -23.40 33.70 -18.04
CA GLY A 560 -23.20 32.61 -18.99
C GLY A 560 -23.55 31.23 -18.42
N GLU A 561 -23.27 30.99 -17.14
CA GLU A 561 -23.63 29.75 -16.46
C GLU A 561 -25.13 29.63 -16.22
N VAL A 562 -25.81 30.72 -15.86
CA VAL A 562 -27.28 30.73 -15.72
C VAL A 562 -27.92 30.35 -17.05
N ARG A 563 -27.53 30.98 -18.16
CA ARG A 563 -28.04 30.63 -19.50
C ARG A 563 -27.74 29.17 -19.87
N ALA A 564 -26.57 28.65 -19.50
CA ALA A 564 -26.19 27.25 -19.75
C ALA A 564 -27.01 26.24 -18.91
N VAL A 565 -27.35 26.59 -17.67
CA VAL A 565 -28.20 25.77 -16.79
C VAL A 565 -29.65 25.77 -17.28
N LEU A 566 -30.18 26.93 -17.67
CA LEU A 566 -31.53 27.02 -18.25
C LEU A 566 -31.63 26.19 -19.54
N ALA A 567 -30.57 26.16 -20.36
CA ALA A 567 -30.53 25.35 -21.58
C ALA A 567 -30.55 23.82 -21.33
N GLN A 568 -30.33 23.35 -20.10
CA GLN A 568 -30.42 21.92 -19.75
C GLN A 568 -31.88 21.46 -19.59
N ARG A 569 -32.85 22.37 -19.44
CA ARG A 569 -34.27 22.03 -19.37
C ARG A 569 -34.80 21.62 -20.75
N ARG A 570 -35.55 20.53 -20.79
CA ARG A 570 -36.13 19.99 -22.04
C ARG A 570 -37.31 20.81 -22.56
N GLU A 571 -37.93 21.61 -21.69
CA GLU A 571 -39.21 22.30 -21.94
C GLU A 571 -39.02 23.73 -22.47
N TRP A 572 -37.80 24.29 -22.42
CA TRP A 572 -37.53 25.67 -22.83
C TRP A 572 -36.75 25.74 -24.14
N SER A 573 -37.08 26.73 -24.96
CA SER A 573 -36.41 26.98 -26.24
C SER A 573 -35.18 27.88 -26.08
N GLN A 574 -34.17 27.71 -26.94
CA GLN A 574 -32.97 28.57 -26.92
C GLN A 574 -33.30 30.04 -27.21
N ASP A 575 -34.36 30.30 -27.99
CA ASP A 575 -34.82 31.64 -28.31
C ASP A 575 -35.38 32.38 -27.08
N GLU A 576 -36.12 31.69 -26.21
CA GLU A 576 -36.64 32.26 -24.95
C GLU A 576 -35.49 32.59 -23.98
N ILE A 577 -34.49 31.72 -23.88
CA ILE A 577 -33.31 31.91 -23.02
C ILE A 577 -32.44 33.07 -23.53
N SER A 578 -32.32 33.23 -24.86
CA SER A 578 -31.52 34.31 -25.45
C SER A 578 -32.12 35.71 -25.20
N ARG A 579 -33.45 35.80 -25.10
CA ARG A 579 -34.21 37.04 -24.88
C ARG A 579 -34.24 37.50 -23.41
N LEU A 580 -33.74 36.68 -22.49
CA LEU A 580 -33.62 37.05 -21.08
C LEU A 580 -32.65 38.23 -20.90
N ARG A 581 -33.11 39.24 -20.18
CA ARG A 581 -32.29 40.38 -19.74
C ARG A 581 -31.80 40.11 -18.32
N LEU A 582 -30.65 39.45 -18.22
CA LEU A 582 -29.88 39.34 -16.99
C LEU A 582 -28.95 40.58 -16.98
N ALA A 583 -29.41 41.67 -16.38
CA ALA A 583 -28.68 42.94 -16.32
C ALA A 583 -27.75 42.98 -15.10
#